data_AF-A0A673SSE0-F1
#
_entry.id   AF-A0A673SSE0-F1
#
_cell.length_a   1.000
_cell.length_b   1.000
_cell.length_c   1.000
_cell.angle_alpha   90.00
_cell.angle_beta   90.00
_cell.angle_gamma   90.00
#
_symmetry.space_group_name_H-M   'P 1'
#
loop_
_entity.id
_entity.type
_entity.pdbx_description
1 polymer ?
#
loop_
_entity_poly.entity_id
_entity_poly.type
_entity_poly.pdbx_seq_one_letter_code
_entity_poly.pdbx_strand_id
1 'polypeptide(L)'
;MVQNFPSRPRTLFFRESSRRPSPACALLDVSPRLNSGLLSPVLSETCDVQPHKRANCGVPGITPSQCRDKGCCFDNTVRGVPWCFRPEPVLSPPEEECSL
;
A
#
# COMPACT_ATOMS: atom_id res chain seq x y z
N MET A 1 -16.25 -27.54 16.77
CA MET A 1 -16.04 -27.89 15.35
C MET A 1 -15.23 -26.77 14.70
N VAL A 2 -13.91 -26.86 14.80
CA VAL A 2 -12.96 -25.94 14.16
C VAL A 2 -12.68 -26.56 12.79
N GLN A 3 -13.27 -26.02 11.74
CA GLN A 3 -13.07 -26.57 10.40
C GLN A 3 -11.66 -26.24 9.92
N ASN A 4 -10.84 -27.29 9.85
CA ASN A 4 -9.55 -27.35 9.21
C ASN A 4 -9.76 -27.15 7.70
N PHE A 5 -9.32 -26.01 7.16
CA PHE A 5 -9.27 -25.80 5.72
C PHE A 5 -7.83 -25.99 5.22
N PRO A 6 -7.59 -26.92 4.28
CA PRO A 6 -6.27 -27.12 3.69
C PRO A 6 -5.87 -25.90 2.86
N SER A 7 -4.71 -25.35 3.17
CA SER A 7 -3.98 -24.33 2.40
C SER A 7 -3.79 -24.82 0.97
N ARG A 8 -4.64 -24.37 0.05
CA ARG A 8 -4.37 -24.54 -1.38
C ARG A 8 -3.12 -23.72 -1.73
N PRO A 9 -2.06 -24.34 -2.27
CA PRO A 9 -0.89 -23.60 -2.71
C PRO A 9 -1.29 -22.80 -3.95
N ARG A 10 -1.34 -21.48 -3.80
CA ARG A 10 -1.23 -20.54 -4.93
C ARG A 10 0.15 -20.76 -5.51
N THR A 11 0.23 -21.67 -6.47
CA THR A 11 1.18 -21.68 -7.58
C THR A 11 2.32 -20.68 -7.38
N LEU A 12 3.42 -21.18 -6.83
CA LEU A 12 4.74 -20.60 -7.07
C LEU A 12 4.95 -20.63 -8.58
N PHE A 13 4.50 -19.61 -9.29
CA PHE A 13 5.13 -19.21 -10.54
C PHE A 13 6.46 -18.60 -10.12
N PHE A 14 7.43 -19.49 -9.88
CA PHE A 14 8.84 -19.14 -9.80
C PHE A 14 9.21 -18.67 -11.20
N ARG A 15 9.06 -17.36 -11.49
CA ARG A 15 9.63 -16.78 -12.70
C ARG A 15 11.13 -16.72 -12.49
N GLU A 16 11.75 -17.83 -12.84
CA GLU A 16 13.15 -18.07 -13.16
C GLU A 16 13.99 -16.79 -13.19
N SER A 17 14.74 -16.58 -12.10
CA SER A 17 15.84 -15.64 -12.01
C SER A 17 17.06 -16.19 -12.77
N SER A 18 16.96 -16.36 -14.09
CA SER A 18 18.08 -16.79 -14.93
C SER A 18 18.01 -16.22 -16.35
N ARG A 19 18.32 -14.92 -16.48
CA ARG A 19 19.12 -14.37 -17.59
C ARG A 19 19.86 -13.14 -17.07
N ARG A 20 21.08 -13.35 -16.57
CA ARG A 20 22.09 -12.29 -16.55
C ARG A 20 22.84 -12.34 -17.88
N PRO A 21 22.83 -11.27 -18.68
CA PRO A 21 23.97 -10.91 -19.51
C PRO A 21 24.76 -9.76 -18.85
N SER A 22 26.07 -9.76 -19.09
CA SER A 22 27.14 -8.96 -18.47
C SER A 22 26.98 -7.43 -18.46
N PRO A 23 27.72 -6.71 -17.59
CA PRO A 23 27.53 -5.28 -17.29
C PRO A 23 28.28 -4.32 -18.25
N ALA A 24 28.39 -4.64 -19.53
CA ALA A 24 29.05 -3.76 -20.50
C ALA A 24 28.42 -3.95 -21.88
N CYS A 25 27.94 -2.85 -22.48
CA CYS A 25 27.47 -2.74 -23.87
C CYS A 25 26.14 -3.48 -24.15
N ALA A 26 25.07 -2.86 -24.65
CA ALA A 26 24.96 -1.75 -25.59
C ALA A 26 23.59 -1.09 -25.33
N LEU A 27 23.51 0.22 -25.08
CA LEU A 27 23.37 1.24 -26.13
C LEU A 27 22.47 0.76 -27.28
N LEU A 28 21.17 1.10 -27.19
CA LEU A 28 20.24 1.54 -28.24
C LEU A 28 18.80 1.18 -27.83
N ASP A 29 18.17 2.03 -27.02
CA ASP A 29 16.72 2.23 -27.06
C ASP A 29 16.46 3.74 -27.10
N VAL A 30 16.75 4.37 -28.24
CA VAL A 30 16.13 5.65 -28.58
C VAL A 30 14.69 5.35 -29.00
N SER A 31 13.86 4.93 -28.05
CA SER A 31 12.42 5.05 -28.21
C SER A 31 12.04 6.46 -27.76
N PRO A 32 11.49 7.33 -28.62
CA PRO A 32 10.76 8.49 -28.14
C PRO A 32 9.45 7.96 -27.57
N ARG A 33 9.50 7.34 -26.39
CA ARG A 33 8.27 7.09 -25.64
C ARG A 33 7.79 8.46 -25.23
N LEU A 34 6.75 8.90 -25.95
CA LEU A 34 5.92 10.05 -25.64
C LEU A 34 5.86 10.19 -24.12
N ASN A 35 6.42 11.29 -23.64
CA ASN A 35 6.31 11.74 -22.26
C ASN A 35 4.82 11.98 -21.97
N SER A 36 4.08 10.91 -21.76
CA SER A 36 2.74 10.91 -21.20
C SER A 36 2.87 10.68 -19.71
N GLY A 37 3.76 11.44 -19.06
CA GLY A 37 3.69 11.68 -17.63
C GLY A 37 2.50 12.60 -17.36
N LEU A 38 1.29 12.06 -17.44
CA LEU A 38 0.19 12.64 -16.69
C LEU A 38 0.60 12.45 -15.23
N LEU A 39 1.14 13.50 -14.60
CA LEU A 39 1.28 13.60 -13.15
C LEU A 39 -0.15 13.59 -12.58
N SER A 40 -0.75 12.41 -12.54
CA SER A 40 -1.91 12.19 -11.71
C SER A 40 -1.39 12.34 -10.29
N PRO A 41 -1.96 13.25 -9.48
CA PRO A 41 -1.59 13.30 -8.08
C PRO A 41 -1.80 11.90 -7.51
N VAL A 42 -0.72 11.31 -7.00
CA VAL A 42 -0.81 10.02 -6.34
C VAL A 42 -1.67 10.26 -5.11
N LEU A 43 -2.93 9.82 -5.16
CA LEU A 43 -3.82 9.78 -4.02
C LEU A 43 -3.35 8.63 -3.14
N SER A 44 -2.44 8.91 -2.21
CA SER A 44 -2.06 7.95 -1.18
C SER A 44 -2.95 8.14 0.05
N GLU A 45 -3.18 7.08 0.80
CA GLU A 45 -4.00 7.10 2.00
C GLU A 45 -3.08 7.03 3.23
N THR A 46 -3.22 7.97 4.18
CA THR A 46 -2.43 7.97 5.42
C THR A 46 -3.29 7.63 6.64
N CYS A 47 -2.68 6.91 7.59
CA CYS A 47 -3.25 6.65 8.91
C CYS A 47 -2.90 7.75 9.93
N ASP A 48 -2.12 8.76 9.55
CA ASP A 48 -1.77 9.89 10.41
C ASP A 48 -2.90 10.93 10.42
N VAL A 49 -4.01 10.58 11.08
CA VAL A 49 -5.18 11.44 11.22
C VAL A 49 -5.31 11.92 12.66
N GLN A 50 -5.51 13.22 12.83
CA GLN A 50 -5.72 13.83 14.15
C GLN A 50 -6.84 13.10 14.91
N PRO A 51 -6.65 12.70 16.18
CA PRO A 51 -7.59 11.89 16.95
C PRO A 51 -9.04 12.38 16.92
N HIS A 52 -9.24 13.70 16.99
CA HIS A 52 -10.56 14.34 16.98
C HIS A 52 -11.23 14.41 15.61
N LYS A 53 -10.47 14.25 14.52
CA LYS A 53 -10.97 14.22 13.14
C LYS A 53 -11.17 12.80 12.61
N ARG A 54 -10.79 11.78 13.38
CA ARG A 54 -10.91 10.38 12.98
C ARG A 54 -12.37 9.99 12.76
N ALA A 55 -12.69 9.58 11.53
CA ALA A 55 -14.00 9.01 11.21
C ALA A 55 -14.05 7.55 11.65
N ASN A 56 -14.98 7.20 12.55
CA ASN A 56 -15.16 5.83 13.04
C ASN A 56 -15.44 4.86 11.87
N CYS A 57 -14.67 3.76 11.79
CA CYS A 57 -14.79 2.73 10.77
C CYS A 57 -15.22 1.35 11.33
N GLY A 58 -15.27 1.21 12.66
CA GLY A 58 -15.50 -0.07 13.32
C GLY A 58 -16.23 0.05 14.65
N VAL A 59 -16.56 -1.10 15.23
CA VAL A 59 -17.26 -1.17 16.52
C VAL A 59 -16.36 -0.78 17.69
N PRO A 60 -16.91 -0.23 18.79
CA PRO A 60 -16.15 -0.02 20.02
C PRO A 60 -15.60 -1.36 20.52
N GLY A 61 -14.31 -1.40 20.89
CA GLY A 61 -13.64 -2.63 21.32
C GLY A 61 -13.19 -3.56 20.19
N ILE A 62 -13.19 -3.10 18.93
CA ILE A 62 -12.65 -3.87 17.81
C ILE A 62 -11.16 -4.20 18.00
N THR A 63 -10.74 -5.39 17.58
CA THR A 63 -9.34 -5.80 17.61
C THR A 63 -8.55 -5.18 16.45
N PRO A 64 -7.23 -4.98 16.58
CA PRO A 64 -6.40 -4.41 15.51
C PRO A 64 -6.51 -5.19 14.20
N SER A 65 -6.55 -6.54 14.28
CA SER A 65 -6.72 -7.39 13.11
C SER A 65 -8.04 -7.12 12.41
N GLN A 66 -9.17 -7.17 13.14
CA GLN A 66 -10.51 -6.92 12.57
C GLN A 66 -10.64 -5.53 11.94
N CYS A 67 -10.01 -4.51 12.52
CA CYS A 67 -10.00 -3.18 11.94
C CYS A 67 -9.21 -3.13 10.62
N ARG A 68 -8.05 -3.80 10.57
CA ARG A 68 -7.22 -3.88 9.36
C ARG A 68 -7.84 -4.77 8.28
N ASP A 69 -8.55 -5.82 8.65
CA ASP A 69 -9.33 -6.66 7.73
C ASP A 69 -10.45 -5.85 7.03
N LYS A 70 -10.94 -4.79 7.67
CA LYS A 70 -11.88 -3.83 7.07
C LYS A 70 -11.22 -2.79 6.15
N GLY A 71 -9.89 -2.81 6.02
CA GLY A 71 -9.14 -1.80 5.26
C GLY A 71 -9.03 -0.46 5.98
N CYS A 72 -9.12 -0.44 7.31
CA CYS A 72 -9.05 0.78 8.12
C CYS A 72 -7.80 0.83 9.00
N CYS A 73 -7.50 2.03 9.48
CA CYS A 73 -6.39 2.31 10.37
C CYS A 73 -6.77 2.01 11.81
N PHE A 74 -5.84 1.42 12.57
CA PHE A 74 -6.01 1.13 13.99
C PHE A 74 -4.95 1.85 14.82
N ASP A 75 -5.40 2.66 15.78
CA ASP A 75 -4.53 3.35 16.73
C ASP A 75 -5.22 3.42 18.10
N ASN A 76 -4.60 2.78 19.10
CA ASN A 76 -5.11 2.72 20.48
C ASN A 76 -4.35 3.64 21.44
N THR A 77 -3.48 4.51 20.92
CA THR A 77 -2.60 5.36 21.74
C THR A 77 -3.39 6.46 22.48
N VAL A 78 -4.48 6.94 21.86
CA VAL A 78 -5.35 7.97 22.43
C VAL A 78 -6.68 7.37 22.91
N ARG A 79 -7.08 7.68 24.15
CA ARG A 79 -8.36 7.27 24.73
C ARG A 79 -9.44 8.30 24.46
N GLY A 80 -10.71 7.87 24.43
CA GLY A 80 -11.86 8.76 24.19
C GLY A 80 -12.12 9.09 22.71
N VAL A 81 -11.41 8.43 21.79
CA VAL A 81 -11.56 8.55 20.33
C VAL A 81 -11.71 7.15 19.71
N PRO A 82 -12.27 7.01 18.50
CA PRO A 82 -12.38 5.72 17.85
C PRO A 82 -10.98 5.17 17.53
N TRP A 83 -10.69 3.97 18.05
CA TRP A 83 -9.42 3.29 17.75
C TRP A 83 -9.34 2.75 16.33
N CYS A 84 -10.49 2.46 15.71
CA CYS A 84 -10.58 2.06 14.31
C CYS A 84 -11.19 3.17 13.48
N PHE A 85 -10.42 3.73 12.56
CA PHE A 85 -10.79 4.92 11.79
C PHE A 85 -10.38 4.82 10.32
N ARG A 86 -11.04 5.63 9.48
CA ARG A 86 -10.72 5.69 8.04
C ARG A 86 -9.41 6.47 7.79
N PRO A 87 -8.57 6.03 6.84
CA PRO A 87 -7.43 6.83 6.41
C PRO A 87 -7.87 8.11 5.70
N GLU A 88 -6.99 9.10 5.69
CA GLU A 88 -7.22 10.36 4.98
C GLU A 88 -6.42 10.37 3.68
N PRO A 89 -7.02 10.77 2.53
CA PRO A 89 -6.29 10.89 1.29
C PRO A 89 -5.32 12.07 1.38
N VAL A 90 -4.04 11.78 1.16
CA VAL A 90 -2.98 12.77 1.01
C VAL A 90 -2.61 12.87 -0.46
N LEU A 91 -2.52 14.11 -0.94
CA LEU A 91 -1.93 14.41 -2.23
C LEU A 91 -0.41 14.37 -2.02
N SER A 92 0.20 13.19 -2.18
CA SER A 92 1.65 13.15 -2.29
C SER A 92 2.01 13.78 -3.64
N PRO A 93 2.74 14.92 -3.68
CA PRO A 93 3.35 15.35 -4.93
C PRO A 93 4.19 14.17 -5.42
N PRO A 94 4.18 13.86 -6.73
CA PRO A 94 5.00 12.78 -7.26
C PRO A 94 6.42 13.06 -6.81
N GLU A 95 6.94 12.16 -5.99
CA GLU A 95 8.34 12.11 -5.61
C GLU A 95 9.15 12.29 -6.89
N GLU A 96 10.03 13.29 -6.87
CA GLU A 96 10.99 13.52 -7.93
C GLU A 96 11.78 12.21 -8.10
N GLU A 97 11.45 11.54 -9.21
CA GLU A 97 12.27 10.68 -10.04
C GLU A 97 13.62 10.27 -9.44
N CYS A 98 13.84 8.94 -9.37
CA CYS A 98 15.10 8.24 -9.14
C CYS A 98 16.29 9.20 -9.09
N SER A 99 16.78 9.48 -7.86
CA SER A 99 17.92 10.38 -7.63
C SER A 99 18.94 10.25 -8.75
N LEU A 100 18.97 11.30 -9.56
CA LEU A 100 19.89 11.52 -10.64
C LEU A 100 21.31 11.70 -10.06
#